data_AF-A0A2M8ESV6-F1
#
_entry.id   AF-A0A2M8ESV6-F1
#
_cell.length_a   1.000
_cell.length_b   1.000
_cell.length_c   1.000
_cell.angle_alpha   90.00
_cell.angle_beta   90.00
_cell.angle_gamma   90.00
#
_symmetry.space_group_name_H-M   'P 1'
#
loop_
_entity.id
_entity.type
_entity.pdbx_description
1 polymer ?
#
loop_
_entity_poly.entity_id
_entity_poly.type
_entity_poly.pdbx_seq_one_letter_code
_entity_poly.pdbx_strand_id
1 'polypeptide(L)'
;MYLRPRSKTFRRKRKLAKLLRLAQTGKYSASKLAEIFGCNRKTALLVLKDNGIRLPNLGQFRKTIYCNDNFFDRLMPISSYWLGFIAADGCLTSKDKGISIGLSLKDKSHLRKFKRAIQANSKIYCRSSNNSVKISIYSEKIFNQLVNLGILPNKSLKIKNVLVPEKSIAHFIRGVFDGDGWVGGRKITHLQFMIAGNKPFLKQIQKVLVKKCGVNEVRLYSLSKENGAYKLQYTGSQIFRILEFLYQNSAPETRLTRKYEKYLALREKFSRN
;
A
#
# COMPACT_ATOMS: atom_id res chain seq x y z
N MET A 1 9.08 47.83 -11.59
CA MET A 1 8.55 48.10 -12.95
C MET A 1 7.72 46.89 -13.38
N TYR A 2 6.39 46.99 -13.41
CA TYR A 2 5.51 45.84 -13.66
C TYR A 2 5.40 45.52 -15.16
N LEU A 3 5.77 44.30 -15.58
CA LEU A 3 5.61 43.81 -16.95
C LEU A 3 4.12 43.80 -17.34
N ARG A 4 3.79 44.33 -18.52
CA ARG A 4 2.39 44.41 -19.01
C ARG A 4 1.80 42.99 -19.14
N PRO A 5 0.71 42.65 -18.41
CA PRO A 5 0.12 41.32 -18.51
C PRO A 5 -0.53 41.11 -19.89
N ARG A 6 -0.22 39.99 -20.56
CA ARG A 6 -0.87 39.58 -21.83
C ARG A 6 -2.39 39.36 -21.71
N SER A 7 -2.90 39.24 -20.48
CA SER A 7 -4.33 39.05 -20.18
C SER A 7 -5.13 40.36 -20.18
N LYS A 8 -6.22 40.42 -20.95
CA LYS A 8 -7.19 41.53 -20.95
C LYS A 8 -7.74 41.82 -19.54
N THR A 9 -7.87 40.80 -18.69
CA THR A 9 -8.47 40.90 -17.34
C THR A 9 -7.63 41.73 -16.36
N PHE A 10 -6.31 41.72 -16.49
CA PHE A 10 -5.38 42.39 -15.56
C PHE A 10 -4.71 43.64 -16.14
N ARG A 11 -5.22 44.18 -17.26
CA ARG A 11 -4.75 45.44 -17.86
C ARG A 11 -4.88 46.65 -16.90
N ARG A 12 -5.87 46.62 -15.99
CA ARG A 12 -6.06 47.68 -14.99
C ARG A 12 -5.08 47.50 -13.83
N LYS A 13 -4.17 48.47 -13.63
CA LYS A 13 -3.14 48.48 -12.55
C LYS A 13 -3.71 48.12 -11.17
N ARG A 14 -4.90 48.63 -10.82
CA ARG A 14 -5.57 48.35 -9.53
C ARG A 14 -5.95 46.87 -9.34
N LYS A 15 -6.38 46.17 -10.40
CA LYS A 15 -6.72 44.74 -10.35
C LYS A 15 -5.46 43.88 -10.22
N LEU A 16 -4.40 44.22 -10.96
CA LEU A 16 -3.11 43.53 -10.87
C LEU A 16 -2.52 43.67 -9.45
N ALA A 17 -2.45 44.89 -8.91
CA ALA A 17 -1.92 45.13 -7.56
C ALA A 17 -2.69 44.33 -6.49
N LYS A 18 -4.03 44.25 -6.60
CA LYS A 18 -4.86 43.45 -5.68
C LYS A 18 -4.57 41.96 -5.79
N LEU A 19 -4.38 41.42 -7.00
CA LEU A 19 -4.02 40.01 -7.22
C LEU A 19 -2.67 39.67 -6.56
N LEU A 20 -1.64 40.48 -6.82
CA LEU A 20 -0.30 40.26 -6.28
C LEU A 20 -0.30 40.31 -4.75
N ARG A 21 -0.98 41.30 -4.16
CA ARG A 21 -1.14 41.41 -2.70
C ARG A 21 -1.81 40.18 -2.10
N LEU A 22 -2.92 39.73 -2.68
CA LEU A 22 -3.63 38.52 -2.20
C LEU A 22 -2.79 37.25 -2.36
N ALA A 23 -2.03 37.13 -3.45
CA ALA A 23 -1.15 35.98 -3.68
C ALA A 23 0.01 35.91 -2.66
N GLN A 24 0.58 37.06 -2.28
CA GLN A 24 1.64 37.15 -1.28
C GLN A 24 1.19 36.74 0.13
N THR A 25 -0.11 36.83 0.45
CA THR A 25 -0.62 36.38 1.76
C THR A 25 -0.49 34.87 1.98
N GLY A 26 -0.31 34.08 0.92
CA GLY A 26 -0.26 32.61 1.03
C GLY A 26 -1.55 31.96 1.51
N LYS A 27 -2.69 32.67 1.52
CA LYS A 27 -3.99 32.14 2.00
C LYS A 27 -4.91 31.64 0.88
N TYR A 28 -4.62 31.95 -0.37
CA TYR A 28 -5.53 31.71 -1.49
C TYR A 28 -4.95 30.78 -2.55
N SER A 29 -5.74 29.78 -2.96
CA SER A 29 -5.38 28.90 -4.07
C SER A 29 -5.52 29.60 -5.43
N ALA A 30 -4.84 29.06 -6.45
CA ALA A 30 -4.98 29.57 -7.82
C ALA A 30 -6.44 29.54 -8.32
N SER A 31 -7.23 28.54 -7.91
CA SER A 31 -8.66 28.47 -8.26
C SER A 31 -9.47 29.55 -7.54
N LYS A 32 -9.20 29.80 -6.25
CA LYS A 32 -9.93 30.83 -5.49
C LYS A 32 -9.59 32.23 -5.98
N LEU A 33 -8.35 32.49 -6.34
CA LEU A 33 -7.95 33.74 -6.97
C LEU A 33 -8.63 33.89 -8.35
N ALA A 34 -8.68 32.83 -9.15
CA ALA A 34 -9.36 32.86 -10.45
C ALA A 34 -10.86 33.23 -10.32
N GLU A 35 -11.55 32.66 -9.32
CA GLU A 35 -12.94 32.99 -8.96
C GLU A 35 -13.10 34.46 -8.55
N ILE A 36 -12.29 34.94 -7.59
CA ILE A 36 -12.32 36.34 -7.10
C ILE A 36 -12.17 37.35 -8.23
N PHE A 37 -11.34 37.03 -9.23
CA PHE A 37 -11.04 37.92 -10.34
C PHE A 37 -11.81 37.62 -11.62
N GLY A 38 -12.72 36.63 -11.61
CA GLY A 38 -13.53 36.25 -12.77
C GLY A 38 -12.71 35.87 -14.00
N CYS A 39 -11.65 35.07 -13.82
CA CYS A 39 -10.78 34.65 -14.91
C CYS A 39 -10.48 33.15 -14.89
N ASN A 40 -9.88 32.65 -15.97
CA ASN A 40 -9.42 31.26 -16.00
C ASN A 40 -8.23 31.07 -15.04
N ARG A 41 -8.18 29.93 -14.34
CA ARG A 41 -7.06 29.53 -13.47
C ARG A 41 -5.69 29.64 -14.17
N LYS A 42 -5.60 29.25 -15.45
CA LYS A 42 -4.36 29.38 -16.23
C LYS A 42 -3.94 30.85 -16.36
N THR A 43 -4.90 31.76 -16.58
CA THR A 43 -4.67 33.20 -16.67
C THR A 43 -4.13 33.77 -15.36
N ALA A 44 -4.72 33.40 -14.22
CA ALA A 44 -4.22 33.83 -12.91
C ALA A 44 -2.78 33.33 -12.65
N LEU A 45 -2.48 32.07 -12.98
CA LEU A 45 -1.15 31.48 -12.80
C LEU A 45 -0.09 32.12 -13.70
N LEU A 46 -0.42 32.40 -14.97
CA LEU A 46 0.50 33.06 -15.90
C LEU A 46 0.88 34.46 -15.38
N VAL A 47 -0.11 35.25 -14.97
CA VAL A 47 0.14 36.61 -14.46
C VAL A 47 0.98 36.59 -13.18
N LEU A 48 0.76 35.62 -12.28
CA LEU A 48 1.58 35.50 -11.07
C LEU A 48 3.01 35.07 -11.40
N LYS A 49 3.19 34.15 -12.35
CA LYS A 49 4.50 33.71 -12.85
C LYS A 49 5.28 34.86 -13.50
N ASP A 50 4.62 35.66 -14.34
CA ASP A 50 5.22 36.83 -15.00
C ASP A 50 5.68 37.91 -14.00
N ASN A 51 5.14 37.89 -12.78
CA ASN A 51 5.49 38.81 -11.69
C ASN A 51 6.35 38.14 -10.60
N GLY A 52 6.95 36.98 -10.89
CA GLY A 52 7.86 36.28 -9.98
C GLY A 52 7.19 35.64 -8.76
N ILE A 53 5.86 35.64 -8.68
CA ILE A 53 5.13 35.05 -7.55
C ILE A 53 4.81 33.60 -7.87
N ARG A 54 5.41 32.68 -7.10
CA ARG A 54 4.97 31.29 -7.03
C ARG A 54 3.99 31.16 -5.88
N LEU A 55 2.74 30.79 -6.18
CA LEU A 55 1.80 30.46 -5.13
C LEU A 55 2.30 29.20 -4.40
N PRO A 56 2.25 29.17 -3.06
CA PRO A 56 2.37 27.91 -2.34
C PRO A 56 1.27 26.98 -2.86
N ASN A 57 1.56 25.68 -2.90
CA ASN A 57 0.69 24.67 -3.49
C ASN A 57 -0.54 24.43 -2.59
N LEU A 58 -1.42 25.42 -2.51
CA LEU A 58 -2.69 25.49 -1.77
C LEU A 58 -3.84 24.92 -2.58
N GLY A 59 -3.55 24.23 -3.71
CA GLY A 59 -4.57 23.48 -4.40
C GLY A 59 -5.31 22.65 -3.36
N GLN A 60 -6.64 22.71 -3.38
CA GLN A 60 -7.59 22.01 -2.48
C GLN A 60 -7.42 20.47 -2.44
N PHE A 61 -6.30 19.94 -2.90
CA PHE A 61 -5.91 18.54 -2.96
C PHE A 61 -4.73 18.18 -2.05
N ARG A 62 -4.08 19.10 -1.35
CA ARG A 62 -3.11 18.74 -0.30
C ARG A 62 -3.78 18.81 1.09
N LYS A 63 -4.08 17.61 1.63
CA LYS A 63 -4.64 17.26 2.96
C LYS A 63 -6.17 17.28 3.18
N THR A 64 -6.99 16.77 2.26
CA THR A 64 -8.27 16.16 2.67
C THR A 64 -8.14 14.69 3.00
N ILE A 65 -7.02 14.06 2.67
CA ILE A 65 -6.72 12.68 3.06
C ILE A 65 -5.74 12.73 4.23
N TYR A 66 -6.17 12.21 5.38
CA TYR A 66 -5.31 11.96 6.55
C TYR A 66 -5.26 10.46 6.83
N CYS A 67 -4.20 10.04 7.52
CA CYS A 67 -4.01 8.72 8.08
C CYS A 67 -3.14 8.83 9.35
N ASN A 68 -3.09 7.78 10.15
CA ASN A 68 -2.14 7.68 11.24
C ASN A 68 -0.72 7.54 10.67
N ASP A 69 0.01 8.65 10.60
CA ASP A 69 1.40 8.71 10.11
C ASP A 69 2.38 7.91 10.98
N ASN A 70 1.98 7.54 12.20
CA ASN A 70 2.80 6.78 13.15
C ASN A 70 2.52 5.28 13.08
N PHE A 71 1.71 4.81 12.12
CA PHE A 71 1.24 3.41 12.06
C PHE A 71 2.37 2.38 11.98
N PHE A 72 3.52 2.73 11.38
CA PHE A 72 4.71 1.88 11.33
C PHE A 72 5.86 2.35 12.24
N ASP A 73 5.63 3.30 13.17
CA ASP A 73 6.65 3.72 14.15
C ASP A 73 7.10 2.53 15.01
N ARG A 74 6.14 1.65 15.35
CA ARG A 74 6.38 0.39 16.03
C ARG A 74 5.63 -0.74 15.33
N LEU A 75 6.35 -1.81 15.02
CA LEU A 75 5.76 -3.02 14.47
C LEU A 75 5.09 -3.83 15.57
N MET A 76 3.75 -3.72 15.61
CA MET A 76 2.81 -4.47 16.43
C MET A 76 2.11 -5.53 15.58
N PRO A 77 1.28 -6.44 16.13
CA PRO A 77 0.58 -7.44 15.34
C PRO A 77 -0.17 -6.90 14.11
N ILE A 78 -0.93 -5.82 14.28
CA ILE A 78 -1.73 -5.21 13.20
C ILE A 78 -0.83 -4.54 12.15
N SER A 79 0.13 -3.70 12.57
CA SER A 79 1.01 -3.01 11.62
C SER A 79 1.96 -3.97 10.91
N SER A 80 2.43 -5.04 11.57
CA SER A 80 3.25 -6.08 10.95
C SER A 80 2.48 -6.87 9.90
N TYR A 81 1.22 -7.21 10.18
CA TYR A 81 0.34 -7.82 9.17
C TYR A 81 0.22 -6.95 7.93
N TRP A 82 -0.11 -5.67 8.11
CA TRP A 82 -0.25 -4.77 6.97
C TRP A 82 1.07 -4.47 6.27
N LEU A 83 2.21 -4.49 6.97
CA LEU A 83 3.53 -4.43 6.34
C LEU A 83 3.73 -5.61 5.38
N GLY A 84 3.38 -6.83 5.80
CA GLY A 84 3.47 -8.03 4.97
C GLY A 84 2.48 -8.02 3.81
N PHE A 85 1.24 -7.61 4.07
CA PHE A 85 0.21 -7.50 3.03
C PHE A 85 0.59 -6.44 1.98
N ILE A 86 1.13 -5.31 2.44
CA ILE A 86 1.72 -4.32 1.56
C ILE A 86 2.86 -4.97 0.81
N ALA A 87 3.81 -5.67 1.44
CA ALA A 87 4.94 -6.34 0.76
C ALA A 87 4.51 -7.25 -0.41
N ALA A 88 3.36 -7.90 -0.31
CA ALA A 88 2.71 -8.67 -1.37
C ALA A 88 2.01 -7.77 -2.42
N ASP A 89 0.86 -7.19 -2.08
CA ASP A 89 -0.08 -6.55 -3.03
C ASP A 89 0.03 -5.01 -3.10
N GLY A 90 0.88 -4.41 -2.28
CA GLY A 90 1.05 -2.97 -2.22
C GLY A 90 1.98 -2.41 -3.30
N CYS A 91 1.68 -1.22 -3.80
CA CYS A 91 2.52 -0.47 -4.73
C CYS A 91 2.88 0.90 -4.13
N LEU A 92 4.17 1.17 -4.00
CA LEU A 92 4.72 2.46 -3.56
C LEU A 92 5.02 3.33 -4.78
N THR A 93 4.56 4.58 -4.76
CA THR A 93 4.80 5.57 -5.83
C THR A 93 5.71 6.69 -5.34
N SER A 94 6.95 6.73 -5.84
CA SER A 94 7.95 7.72 -5.42
C SER A 94 7.54 9.17 -5.71
N LYS A 95 6.84 9.40 -6.85
CA LYS A 95 6.44 10.73 -7.32
C LYS A 95 5.59 11.48 -6.29
N ASP A 96 4.62 10.80 -5.69
CA ASP A 96 3.64 11.39 -4.79
C ASP A 96 3.76 10.87 -3.36
N LYS A 97 4.82 10.10 -3.06
CA LYS A 97 5.02 9.38 -1.79
C LYS A 97 3.75 8.60 -1.38
N GLY A 98 3.16 7.94 -2.37
CA GLY A 98 1.89 7.24 -2.23
C GLY A 98 2.07 5.75 -1.96
N ILE A 99 1.11 5.18 -1.26
CA ILE A 99 0.97 3.74 -1.05
C ILE A 99 -0.40 3.36 -1.59
N SER A 100 -0.45 2.36 -2.46
CA SER A 100 -1.70 1.88 -3.01
C SER A 100 -1.82 0.38 -2.91
N ILE A 101 -3.02 -0.09 -2.59
CA ILE A 101 -3.35 -1.51 -2.55
C ILE A 101 -4.53 -1.72 -3.49
N GLY A 102 -4.34 -2.53 -4.52
CA GLY A 102 -5.38 -2.91 -5.48
C GLY A 102 -5.72 -4.38 -5.32
N LEU A 103 -6.99 -4.71 -5.15
CA LEU A 103 -7.48 -6.08 -4.98
C LEU A 103 -8.66 -6.36 -5.91
N SER A 104 -9.06 -7.64 -6.01
CA SER A 104 -10.35 -8.01 -6.61
C SER A 104 -11.51 -7.47 -5.77
N LEU A 105 -12.63 -7.14 -6.42
CA LEU A 105 -13.83 -6.59 -5.79
C LEU A 105 -14.36 -7.44 -4.63
N LYS A 106 -14.22 -8.78 -4.71
CA LYS A 106 -14.59 -9.71 -3.63
C LYS A 106 -13.83 -9.46 -2.32
N ASP A 107 -12.63 -8.89 -2.40
CA ASP A 107 -11.76 -8.59 -1.26
C ASP A 107 -11.90 -7.12 -0.79
N LYS A 108 -12.95 -6.39 -1.23
CA LYS A 108 -13.22 -5.00 -0.82
C LYS A 108 -13.31 -4.81 0.70
N SER A 109 -13.85 -5.80 1.41
CA SER A 109 -13.92 -5.78 2.88
C SER A 109 -12.51 -5.71 3.50
N HIS A 110 -11.50 -6.29 2.85
CA HIS A 110 -10.13 -6.25 3.31
C HIS A 110 -9.52 -4.84 3.23
N LEU A 111 -9.81 -4.10 2.16
CA LEU A 111 -9.41 -2.68 2.08
C LEU A 111 -10.11 -1.81 3.14
N ARG A 112 -11.33 -2.16 3.56
CA ARG A 112 -11.99 -1.49 4.71
C ARG A 112 -11.29 -1.80 6.04
N LYS A 113 -10.76 -3.02 6.22
CA LYS A 113 -9.91 -3.36 7.38
C LYS A 113 -8.64 -2.51 7.39
N PHE A 114 -7.95 -2.38 6.24
CA PHE A 114 -6.76 -1.54 6.12
C PHE A 114 -7.05 -0.08 6.45
N LYS A 115 -8.09 0.48 5.84
CA LYS A 115 -8.52 1.86 6.05
C LYS A 115 -8.74 2.17 7.54
N ARG A 116 -9.42 1.27 8.26
CA ARG A 116 -9.65 1.40 9.71
C ARG A 116 -8.35 1.27 10.50
N ALA A 117 -7.51 0.29 10.19
CA ALA A 117 -6.25 0.04 10.90
C ALA A 117 -5.31 1.25 10.84
N ILE A 118 -5.17 1.86 9.66
CA ILE A 118 -4.32 3.03 9.44
C ILE A 118 -5.04 4.36 9.74
N GLN A 119 -6.27 4.29 10.27
CA GLN A 119 -7.12 5.44 10.60
C GLN A 119 -7.21 6.47 9.46
N ALA A 120 -7.34 5.98 8.23
CA ALA A 120 -7.41 6.83 7.05
C ALA A 120 -8.84 7.22 6.72
N ASN A 121 -9.03 8.43 6.21
CA ASN A 121 -10.31 8.86 5.62
C ASN A 121 -10.37 8.66 4.09
N SER A 122 -9.33 8.10 3.47
CA SER A 122 -9.23 7.85 2.02
C SER A 122 -10.43 7.11 1.44
N LYS A 123 -10.84 7.48 0.22
CA LYS A 123 -11.88 6.76 -0.51
C LYS A 123 -11.36 5.42 -1.02
N ILE A 124 -12.19 4.38 -0.97
CA ILE A 124 -11.95 3.10 -1.65
C ILE A 124 -12.63 3.20 -3.01
N TYR A 125 -11.84 3.26 -4.07
CA TYR A 125 -12.32 3.35 -5.44
C TYR A 125 -12.67 1.96 -5.96
N CYS A 126 -13.84 1.81 -6.57
CA CYS A 126 -14.26 0.58 -7.24
C CYS A 126 -14.21 0.82 -8.75
N ARG A 127 -13.66 -0.13 -9.51
CA ARG A 127 -13.60 -0.08 -10.96
C ARG A 127 -14.33 -1.29 -11.53
N SER A 128 -15.53 -1.05 -12.06
CA SER A 128 -16.40 -2.11 -12.57
C SER A 128 -15.80 -2.81 -13.80
N SER A 129 -15.04 -2.09 -14.63
CA SER A 129 -14.49 -2.62 -15.90
C SER A 129 -13.60 -3.85 -15.73
N ASN A 130 -12.96 -4.03 -14.57
CA ASN A 130 -12.08 -5.16 -14.30
C ASN A 130 -12.32 -5.78 -12.91
N ASN A 131 -13.51 -5.56 -12.32
CA ASN A 131 -13.87 -6.05 -10.99
C ASN A 131 -12.77 -5.84 -9.94
N SER A 132 -12.20 -4.63 -9.91
CA SER A 132 -11.12 -4.28 -8.98
C SER A 132 -11.51 -3.17 -8.02
N VAL A 133 -10.85 -3.15 -6.87
CA VAL A 133 -10.97 -2.11 -5.85
C VAL A 133 -9.60 -1.63 -5.45
N LYS A 134 -9.47 -0.34 -5.17
CA LYS A 134 -8.20 0.29 -4.82
C LYS A 134 -8.36 1.30 -3.71
N ILE A 135 -7.42 1.30 -2.79
CA ILE A 135 -7.20 2.40 -1.84
C ILE A 135 -5.83 3.02 -2.10
N SER A 136 -5.72 4.33 -1.91
CA SER A 136 -4.45 5.05 -2.01
C SER A 136 -4.31 6.00 -0.83
N ILE A 137 -3.18 5.89 -0.14
CA ILE A 137 -2.76 6.71 1.00
C ILE A 137 -1.57 7.55 0.55
N TYR A 138 -1.52 8.81 0.97
CA TYR A 138 -0.42 9.71 0.66
C TYR A 138 0.16 10.22 1.98
N SER A 139 1.29 9.66 2.37
CA SER A 139 2.02 10.06 3.57
C SER A 139 3.50 9.83 3.34
N GLU A 140 4.26 10.91 3.37
CA GLU A 140 5.71 10.85 3.24
C GLU A 140 6.35 10.09 4.39
N LYS A 141 5.84 10.25 5.62
CA LYS A 141 6.33 9.52 6.79
C LYS A 141 6.15 8.01 6.60
N ILE A 142 4.93 7.57 6.30
CA ILE A 142 4.64 6.14 6.09
C ILE A 142 5.44 5.58 4.91
N PHE A 143 5.54 6.34 3.81
CA PHE A 143 6.36 5.93 2.66
C PHE A 143 7.82 5.68 3.06
N ASN A 144 8.44 6.63 3.77
CA ASN A 144 9.83 6.51 4.18
C ASN A 144 10.02 5.38 5.20
N GLN A 145 9.06 5.16 6.10
CA GLN A 145 9.08 4.01 7.01
C GLN A 145 9.07 2.68 6.27
N LEU A 146 8.18 2.52 5.30
CA LEU A 146 8.12 1.30 4.49
C LEU A 146 9.43 1.05 3.75
N VAL A 147 10.03 2.09 3.18
CA VAL A 147 11.35 2.00 2.53
C VAL A 147 12.43 1.57 3.52
N ASN A 148 12.48 2.19 4.70
CA ASN A 148 13.45 1.85 5.76
C ASN A 148 13.28 0.41 6.26
N LEU A 149 12.05 -0.10 6.27
CA LEU A 149 11.74 -1.48 6.62
C LEU A 149 12.08 -2.47 5.49
N GLY A 150 12.44 -2.01 4.28
CA GLY A 150 12.85 -2.84 3.15
C GLY A 150 11.80 -2.97 2.03
N ILE A 151 10.67 -2.26 2.12
CA ILE A 151 9.62 -2.24 1.10
C ILE A 151 9.88 -1.07 0.14
N LEU A 152 10.45 -1.40 -1.02
CA LEU A 152 10.84 -0.39 -2.01
C LEU A 152 9.71 -0.07 -3.02
N PRO A 153 9.82 1.02 -3.79
CA PRO A 153 9.07 1.18 -5.04
C PRO A 153 9.50 0.12 -6.07
N ASN A 154 8.59 -0.32 -6.95
CA ASN A 154 8.84 -1.35 -7.97
C ASN A 154 9.48 -2.63 -7.39
N LYS A 155 8.99 -3.06 -6.23
CA LYS A 155 9.63 -4.04 -5.36
C LYS A 155 9.54 -5.50 -5.77
N SER A 156 8.66 -5.87 -6.70
CA SER A 156 8.32 -7.28 -6.96
C SER A 156 9.57 -8.14 -7.17
N LEU A 157 10.67 -7.54 -7.64
CA LEU A 157 11.97 -8.18 -7.86
C LEU A 157 13.13 -7.61 -7.02
N LYS A 158 12.88 -6.68 -6.10
CA LYS A 158 13.92 -5.89 -5.39
C LYS A 158 13.94 -6.05 -3.87
N ILE A 159 12.92 -6.67 -3.26
CA ILE A 159 12.94 -6.89 -1.79
C ILE A 159 14.08 -7.85 -1.45
N LYS A 160 15.09 -7.39 -0.74
CA LYS A 160 16.20 -8.23 -0.26
C LYS A 160 15.90 -8.84 1.10
N ASN A 161 15.48 -8.00 2.03
CA ASN A 161 15.16 -8.34 3.41
C ASN A 161 14.17 -7.32 3.95
N VAL A 162 13.22 -7.76 4.77
CA VAL A 162 12.29 -6.87 5.48
C VAL A 162 12.57 -6.91 6.97
N LEU A 163 12.78 -5.76 7.60
CA LEU A 163 13.10 -5.66 9.03
C LEU A 163 11.82 -5.84 9.84
N VAL A 164 11.69 -6.96 10.56
CA VAL A 164 10.52 -7.27 11.39
C VAL A 164 10.97 -7.90 12.71
N PRO A 165 10.50 -7.41 13.87
CA PRO A 165 10.78 -8.04 15.16
C PRO A 165 10.33 -9.50 15.21
N GLU A 166 11.09 -10.36 15.89
CA GLU A 166 10.77 -11.79 16.01
C GLU A 166 9.36 -12.02 16.60
N LYS A 167 8.93 -11.19 17.56
CA LYS A 167 7.59 -11.24 18.17
C LYS A 167 6.45 -10.96 17.20
N SER A 168 6.70 -10.36 16.03
CA SER A 168 5.67 -10.01 15.05
C SER A 168 5.87 -10.65 13.67
N ILE A 169 6.87 -11.53 13.53
CA ILE A 169 7.22 -12.16 12.25
C ILE A 169 6.09 -13.05 11.71
N ALA A 170 5.34 -13.74 12.58
CA ALA A 170 4.19 -14.55 12.19
C ALA A 170 3.10 -13.70 11.53
N HIS A 171 2.83 -12.51 12.08
CA HIS A 171 1.86 -11.56 11.54
C HIS A 171 2.30 -11.00 10.19
N PHE A 172 3.58 -10.66 10.07
CA PHE A 172 4.16 -10.24 8.80
C PHE A 172 4.03 -11.31 7.72
N ILE A 173 4.47 -12.54 8.00
CA ILE A 173 4.38 -13.64 7.01
C ILE A 173 2.92 -13.96 6.67
N ARG A 174 1.99 -13.88 7.65
CA ARG A 174 0.55 -14.00 7.39
C ARG A 174 0.08 -12.93 6.40
N GLY A 175 0.50 -11.68 6.56
CA GLY A 175 0.20 -10.61 5.62
C GLY A 175 0.67 -10.92 4.20
N VAL A 176 1.91 -11.40 4.07
CA VAL A 176 2.47 -11.82 2.77
C VAL A 176 1.67 -12.97 2.16
N PHE A 177 1.34 -13.99 2.95
CA PHE A 177 0.54 -15.14 2.53
C PHE A 177 -0.89 -14.76 2.12
N ASP A 178 -1.52 -13.85 2.87
CA ASP A 178 -2.87 -13.40 2.56
C ASP A 178 -2.92 -12.66 1.21
N GLY A 179 -1.87 -11.90 0.88
CA GLY A 179 -1.74 -11.22 -0.41
C GLY A 179 -1.33 -12.14 -1.56
N ASP A 180 -0.12 -12.70 -1.50
CA ASP A 180 0.53 -13.42 -2.61
C ASP A 180 0.72 -14.93 -2.35
N GLY A 181 -0.02 -15.47 -1.38
CA GLY A 181 0.00 -16.89 -1.05
C GLY A 181 -1.09 -17.70 -1.73
N TRP A 182 -0.99 -19.02 -1.61
CA TRP A 182 -1.99 -20.00 -2.01
C TRP A 182 -2.03 -21.18 -1.04
N VAL A 183 -3.23 -21.69 -0.77
CA VAL A 183 -3.42 -22.92 0.01
C VAL A 183 -4.52 -23.74 -0.62
N GLY A 184 -4.39 -25.07 -0.65
CA GLY A 184 -5.41 -25.97 -1.19
C GLY A 184 -4.89 -27.37 -1.48
N GLY A 185 -5.80 -28.29 -1.77
CA GLY A 185 -5.50 -29.66 -2.19
C GLY A 185 -6.73 -30.55 -2.05
N ARG A 186 -6.76 -31.66 -2.81
CA ARG A 186 -7.89 -32.61 -2.79
C ARG A 186 -7.72 -33.75 -1.79
N LYS A 187 -6.47 -34.20 -1.62
CA LYS A 187 -6.03 -35.27 -0.70
C LYS A 187 -4.98 -34.70 0.26
N ILE A 188 -4.79 -35.32 1.42
CA ILE A 188 -3.83 -34.86 2.44
C ILE A 188 -2.40 -34.76 1.86
N THR A 189 -1.99 -35.73 1.04
CA THR A 189 -0.68 -35.76 0.36
C THR A 189 -0.52 -34.68 -0.71
N HIS A 190 -1.62 -34.15 -1.24
CA HIS A 190 -1.65 -33.13 -2.29
C HIS A 190 -1.97 -31.73 -1.75
N LEU A 191 -2.13 -31.58 -0.42
CA LEU A 191 -2.23 -30.26 0.20
C LEU A 191 -0.98 -29.46 -0.11
N GLN A 192 -1.14 -28.19 -0.44
CA GLN A 192 -0.02 -27.28 -0.65
C GLN A 192 -0.28 -25.96 0.04
N PHE A 193 0.80 -25.41 0.58
CA PHE A 193 0.95 -24.02 1.00
C PHE A 193 2.01 -23.41 0.09
N MET A 194 1.75 -22.23 -0.46
CA MET A 194 2.64 -21.56 -1.39
C MET A 194 2.68 -20.06 -1.12
N ILE A 195 3.85 -19.43 -1.24
CA ILE A 195 4.04 -17.97 -1.30
C ILE A 195 4.86 -17.65 -2.54
N ALA A 196 4.41 -16.67 -3.33
CA ALA A 196 5.14 -16.16 -4.48
C ALA A 196 6.00 -14.96 -4.07
N GLY A 197 7.08 -14.72 -4.80
CA GLY A 197 7.98 -13.60 -4.56
C GLY A 197 9.36 -13.80 -5.18
N ASN A 198 10.28 -12.89 -4.89
CA ASN A 198 11.67 -13.03 -5.33
C ASN A 198 12.48 -13.95 -4.38
N LYS A 199 13.59 -14.52 -4.87
CA LYS A 199 14.42 -15.47 -4.10
C LYS A 199 14.86 -14.96 -2.72
N PRO A 200 15.53 -13.79 -2.57
CA PRO A 200 15.95 -13.30 -1.26
C PRO A 200 14.79 -13.22 -0.26
N PHE A 201 13.66 -12.68 -0.70
CA PHE A 201 12.49 -12.51 0.16
C PHE A 201 11.90 -13.86 0.60
N LEU A 202 11.77 -14.81 -0.32
CA LEU A 202 11.29 -16.16 0.01
C LEU A 202 12.25 -16.91 0.93
N LYS A 203 13.57 -16.73 0.78
CA LYS A 203 14.57 -17.30 1.70
C LYS A 203 14.43 -16.75 3.12
N GLN A 204 14.14 -15.45 3.26
CA GLN A 204 13.86 -14.87 4.58
C GLN A 204 12.66 -15.55 5.25
N ILE A 205 11.56 -15.71 4.51
CA ILE A 205 10.35 -16.38 5.02
C ILE A 205 10.64 -17.84 5.35
N GLN A 206 11.33 -18.56 4.46
CA GLN A 206 11.67 -19.98 4.63
C GLN A 206 12.48 -20.22 5.91
N LYS A 207 13.49 -19.40 6.21
CA LYS A 207 14.27 -19.50 7.46
C LYS A 207 13.38 -19.46 8.71
N VAL A 208 12.38 -18.59 8.71
CA VAL A 208 11.42 -18.47 9.82
C VAL A 208 10.53 -19.71 9.90
N LEU A 209 10.02 -20.18 8.76
CA LEU A 209 9.16 -21.37 8.73
C LEU A 209 9.91 -22.62 9.19
N VAL A 210 11.14 -22.83 8.73
CA VAL A 210 12.00 -23.93 9.19
C VAL A 210 12.20 -23.86 10.70
N LYS A 211 12.62 -22.70 11.22
CA LYS A 211 12.89 -22.49 12.65
C LYS A 211 11.65 -22.64 13.54
N LYS A 212 10.51 -22.08 13.12
CA LYS A 212 9.30 -21.96 13.97
C LYS A 212 8.28 -23.07 13.78
N CYS A 213 8.25 -23.70 12.61
CA CYS A 213 7.26 -24.74 12.28
C CYS A 213 7.87 -26.14 12.18
N GLY A 214 9.20 -26.29 12.31
CA GLY A 214 9.89 -27.57 12.18
C GLY A 214 9.66 -28.22 10.82
N VAL A 215 9.69 -27.43 9.75
CA VAL A 215 9.60 -27.93 8.36
C VAL A 215 10.98 -27.91 7.73
N ASN A 216 11.21 -28.76 6.73
CA ASN A 216 12.52 -28.85 6.07
C ASN A 216 12.72 -27.69 5.09
N GLU A 217 13.99 -27.35 4.82
CA GLU A 217 14.28 -26.46 3.69
C GLU A 217 13.85 -27.15 2.38
N VAL A 218 13.26 -26.36 1.49
CA VAL A 218 12.75 -26.81 0.19
C VAL A 218 13.32 -25.95 -0.93
N ARG A 219 13.47 -26.54 -2.11
CA ARG A 219 13.89 -25.80 -3.29
C ARG A 219 12.87 -24.72 -3.65
N LEU A 220 13.37 -23.51 -3.95
CA LEU A 220 12.56 -22.45 -4.55
C LEU A 220 12.45 -22.68 -6.05
N TYR A 221 11.22 -22.78 -6.56
CA TYR A 221 10.96 -23.02 -7.99
C TYR A 221 10.61 -21.72 -8.70
N SER A 222 11.10 -21.54 -9.92
CA SER A 222 10.69 -20.39 -10.74
C SER A 222 9.22 -20.52 -11.16
N LEU A 223 8.49 -19.41 -11.15
CA LEU A 223 7.11 -19.30 -11.65
C LEU A 223 7.07 -18.99 -13.15
N SER A 224 8.09 -18.33 -13.69
CA SER A 224 8.27 -18.15 -15.13
C SER A 224 9.76 -18.03 -15.48
N LYS A 225 10.15 -18.53 -16.65
CA LYS A 225 11.55 -18.52 -17.09
C LYS A 225 12.15 -17.10 -17.16
N GLU A 226 11.31 -16.07 -17.33
CA GLU A 226 11.75 -14.72 -17.70
C GLU A 226 11.61 -13.66 -16.60
N ASN A 227 10.73 -13.84 -15.59
CA ASN A 227 10.33 -12.71 -14.72
C ASN A 227 10.96 -12.69 -13.33
N GLY A 228 11.93 -13.55 -13.03
CA GLY A 228 12.61 -13.55 -11.72
C GLY A 228 11.69 -13.84 -10.51
N ALA A 229 10.46 -14.29 -10.75
CA ALA A 229 9.48 -14.67 -9.75
C ALA A 229 9.63 -16.15 -9.40
N TYR A 230 9.55 -16.45 -8.11
CA TYR A 230 9.72 -17.79 -7.55
C TYR A 230 8.54 -18.13 -6.64
N LYS A 231 8.42 -19.40 -6.31
CA LYS A 231 7.52 -19.91 -5.29
C LYS A 231 8.27 -20.68 -4.22
N LEU A 232 7.90 -20.42 -2.97
CA LEU A 232 8.18 -21.26 -1.81
C LEU A 232 6.96 -22.14 -1.60
N GLN A 233 7.12 -23.47 -1.67
CA GLN A 233 6.00 -24.39 -1.63
C GLN A 233 6.27 -25.55 -0.65
N TYR A 234 5.33 -25.77 0.26
CA TYR A 234 5.28 -26.93 1.15
C TYR A 234 4.06 -27.77 0.81
N THR A 235 4.18 -29.10 0.95
CA THR A 235 3.09 -30.04 0.64
C THR A 235 2.85 -31.04 1.75
N GLY A 236 1.66 -31.64 1.79
CA GLY A 236 1.29 -32.62 2.81
C GLY A 236 0.73 -32.01 4.10
N SER A 237 0.59 -32.81 5.14
CA SER A 237 0.03 -32.40 6.44
C SER A 237 0.85 -31.31 7.17
N GLN A 238 2.15 -31.19 6.88
CA GLN A 238 3.02 -30.17 7.48
C GLN A 238 2.54 -28.73 7.25
N ILE A 239 1.70 -28.48 6.24
CA ILE A 239 1.14 -27.15 6.01
C ILE A 239 0.29 -26.67 7.18
N PHE A 240 -0.28 -27.57 7.98
CA PHE A 240 -1.07 -27.20 9.15
C PHE A 240 -0.21 -26.58 10.24
N ARG A 241 1.02 -27.07 10.47
CA ARG A 241 1.98 -26.42 11.39
C ARG A 241 2.29 -24.99 10.95
N ILE A 242 2.45 -24.78 9.64
CA ILE A 242 2.68 -23.44 9.07
C ILE A 242 1.45 -22.56 9.27
N LEU A 243 0.27 -23.01 8.88
CA LEU A 243 -0.96 -22.20 8.96
C LEU A 243 -1.36 -21.90 10.41
N GLU A 244 -1.15 -22.85 11.32
CA GLU A 244 -1.34 -22.65 12.75
C GLU A 244 -0.40 -21.56 13.28
N PHE A 245 0.90 -21.64 12.98
CA PHE A 245 1.85 -20.58 13.32
C PHE A 245 1.44 -19.20 12.77
N LEU A 246 0.98 -19.14 11.51
CA LEU A 246 0.60 -17.88 10.88
C LEU A 246 -0.69 -17.29 11.45
N TYR A 247 -1.70 -18.10 11.74
CA TYR A 247 -3.00 -17.65 12.24
C TYR A 247 -3.13 -17.67 13.77
N GLN A 248 -2.12 -18.17 14.49
CA GLN A 248 -2.08 -18.12 15.95
C GLN A 248 -2.26 -16.67 16.44
N ASN A 249 -3.19 -16.47 17.37
CA ASN A 249 -3.52 -15.16 17.96
C ASN A 249 -3.79 -14.05 16.92
N SER A 250 -4.24 -14.42 15.71
CA SER A 250 -4.62 -13.44 14.69
C SER A 250 -5.99 -12.83 15.01
N ALA A 251 -6.19 -11.56 14.69
CA ALA A 251 -7.47 -10.87 14.85
C ALA A 251 -8.24 -10.81 13.52
N PRO A 252 -9.59 -10.78 13.50
CA PRO A 252 -10.40 -10.65 12.29
C PRO A 252 -9.99 -9.50 11.35
N GLU A 253 -9.47 -8.41 11.89
CA GLU A 253 -8.98 -7.22 11.16
C GLU A 253 -7.71 -7.51 10.35
N THR A 254 -7.01 -8.59 10.69
CA THR A 254 -5.72 -9.03 10.12
C THR A 254 -5.80 -10.41 9.47
N ARG A 255 -7.00 -10.77 9.00
CA ARG A 255 -7.28 -12.00 8.26
C ARG A 255 -7.93 -11.63 6.93
N LEU A 256 -7.39 -12.11 5.83
CA LEU A 256 -8.12 -12.13 4.57
C LEU A 256 -9.14 -13.28 4.62
N THR A 257 -10.42 -12.91 4.65
CA THR A 257 -11.54 -13.82 4.93
C THR A 257 -11.48 -15.11 4.12
N ARG A 258 -11.36 -15.00 2.78
CA ARG A 258 -11.28 -16.18 1.88
C ARG A 258 -10.10 -17.13 2.14
N LYS A 259 -8.98 -16.63 2.68
CA LYS A 259 -7.79 -17.45 2.98
C LYS A 259 -7.96 -18.16 4.31
N TYR A 260 -8.46 -17.43 5.30
CA TYR A 260 -8.72 -17.95 6.63
C TYR A 260 -9.82 -19.02 6.61
N GLU A 261 -10.94 -18.76 5.94
CA GLU A 261 -12.02 -19.75 5.76
C GLU A 261 -11.53 -21.00 5.04
N LYS A 262 -10.69 -20.85 4.01
CA LYS A 262 -10.10 -21.99 3.31
C LYS A 262 -9.17 -22.80 4.22
N TYR A 263 -8.40 -22.15 5.08
CA TYR A 263 -7.60 -22.85 6.09
C TYR A 263 -8.49 -23.64 7.05
N LEU A 264 -9.53 -23.03 7.61
CA LEU A 264 -10.46 -23.71 8.52
C LEU A 264 -11.13 -24.91 7.85
N ALA A 265 -11.62 -24.76 6.63
CA ALA A 265 -12.27 -25.84 5.89
C ALA A 265 -11.31 -27.01 5.61
N LEU A 266 -10.04 -26.71 5.29
CA LEU A 266 -9.01 -27.75 5.12
C LEU A 266 -8.68 -28.44 6.44
N ARG A 267 -8.58 -27.68 7.54
CA ARG A 267 -8.35 -28.25 8.88
C ARG A 267 -9.49 -29.19 9.23
N GLU A 268 -10.73 -28.72 9.19
CA GLU A 268 -11.91 -29.55 9.47
C GLU A 268 -11.95 -30.84 8.63
N LYS A 269 -11.71 -30.72 7.31
CA LYS A 269 -11.72 -31.86 6.40
C LYS A 269 -10.66 -32.91 6.71
N PHE A 270 -9.49 -32.52 7.21
CA PHE A 270 -8.35 -33.41 7.41
C PHE A 270 -7.94 -33.60 8.89
N SER A 271 -8.67 -33.02 9.84
CA SER A 271 -8.47 -33.20 11.29
C SER A 271 -8.96 -34.55 11.84
N ARG A 272 -9.53 -35.42 11.00
CA ARG A 272 -10.18 -36.69 11.40
C ARG A 272 -9.47 -37.96 10.93
N ASN A 273 -8.24 -37.86 10.41
CA ASN A 273 -7.43 -39.03 10.04
C ASN A 273 -6.07 -39.00 10.71
#